data_AF-A0A521F5K7-F1
#
_entry.id   AF-A0A521F5K7-F1
#
_cell.length_a   1.000
_cell.length_b   1.000
_cell.length_c   1.000
_cell.angle_alpha   90.00
_cell.angle_beta   90.00
_cell.angle_gamma   90.00
#
_symmetry.space_group_name_H-M   'P 1'
#
loop_
_entity.id
_entity.type
_entity.pdbx_description
1 polymer ?
#
loop_
_entity_poly.entity_id
_entity_poly.type
_entity_poly.pdbx_seq_one_letter_code
_entity_poly.pdbx_strand_id
1 'polypeptide(L)'
;MKKENSFIKHCNIIQSKYGIIIPENIQTYFAKFSEDSDNFYYQTLKKADDYKIFYTKEFVKFIISKYPDAAIDFEFLQNIIDEGNYEYSLLEKRFVSENIDFSFLNECLQEYHSIPFYIGIYTFETCGGEEFLIINDNKAGYIAGRSHYDFKKIEINTNSIKYQKIDFIKKLQFK
;
A
#
# COMPACT_ATOMS: atom_id res chain seq x y z
N MET A 1 8.52 0.22 37.36
CA MET A 1 8.33 0.68 35.97
C MET A 1 8.05 -0.54 35.10
N LYS A 2 6.92 -0.60 34.37
CA LYS A 2 6.75 -1.62 33.33
C LYS A 2 7.80 -1.33 32.25
N LYS A 3 8.69 -2.30 31.98
CA LYS A 3 9.63 -2.22 30.87
C LYS A 3 8.79 -2.10 29.59
N GLU A 4 8.91 -0.97 28.90
CA GLU A 4 8.17 -0.73 27.67
C GLU A 4 8.52 -1.81 26.65
N ASN A 5 7.51 -2.36 25.98
CA ASN A 5 7.71 -3.46 25.06
C ASN A 5 8.48 -2.99 23.83
N SER A 6 9.60 -3.64 23.50
CA SER A 6 10.48 -3.16 22.43
C SER A 6 9.84 -3.22 21.04
N PHE A 7 8.94 -4.17 20.78
CA PHE A 7 8.17 -4.20 19.53
C PHE A 7 7.24 -3.00 19.41
N ILE A 8 6.46 -2.70 20.45
CA ILE A 8 5.56 -1.53 20.49
C ILE A 8 6.36 -0.23 20.27
N LYS A 9 7.54 -0.12 20.90
CA LYS A 9 8.44 1.01 20.68
C LYS A 9 8.87 1.13 19.21
N HIS A 10 9.17 0.03 18.53
CA HIS A 10 9.49 0.06 17.10
C HIS A 10 8.30 0.50 16.26
N CYS A 11 7.09 0.00 16.54
CA CYS A 11 5.88 0.46 15.87
C CYS A 11 5.69 1.99 16.00
N ASN A 12 5.90 2.54 17.20
CA ASN A 12 5.81 3.98 17.44
C ASN A 12 6.86 4.78 16.65
N ILE A 13 8.09 4.25 16.53
CA ILE A 13 9.16 4.87 15.75
C ILE A 13 8.80 4.88 14.25
N ILE A 14 8.34 3.74 13.73
CA ILE A 14 7.96 3.57 12.32
C ILE A 14 6.78 4.49 11.98
N GLN A 15 5.77 4.57 12.85
CA GLN A 15 4.66 5.51 12.70
C GLN A 15 5.16 6.97 12.65
N SER A 16 6.06 7.35 13.54
CA SER A 16 6.57 8.72 13.61
C SER A 16 7.45 9.09 12.41
N LYS A 17 8.22 8.14 11.88
CA LYS A 17 9.17 8.36 10.79
C LYS A 17 8.58 8.21 9.40
N TYR A 18 7.61 7.32 9.23
CA TYR A 18 7.11 6.92 7.92
C TYR A 18 5.58 7.02 7.81
N GLY A 19 4.87 7.36 8.90
CA GLY A 19 3.40 7.40 8.91
C GLY A 19 2.74 6.02 8.92
N ILE A 20 3.52 4.94 8.94
CA ILE A 20 3.05 3.55 8.93
C ILE A 20 2.45 3.20 10.30
N ILE A 21 1.16 2.92 10.34
CA ILE A 21 0.46 2.50 11.56
C ILE A 21 0.25 0.99 11.53
N ILE A 22 1.01 0.26 12.34
CA ILE A 22 0.77 -1.19 12.52
C ILE A 22 -0.53 -1.38 13.32
N PRO A 23 -1.48 -2.23 12.88
CA PRO A 23 -2.74 -2.43 13.60
C PRO A 23 -2.55 -2.95 15.04
N GLU A 24 -3.35 -2.47 15.99
CA GLU A 24 -3.17 -2.74 17.43
C GLU A 24 -3.20 -4.24 17.79
N ASN A 25 -4.06 -5.01 17.12
CA ASN A 25 -4.13 -6.46 17.31
C ASN A 25 -2.82 -7.16 16.89
N ILE A 26 -2.17 -6.67 15.83
CA ILE A 26 -0.86 -7.14 15.37
C ILE A 26 0.21 -6.76 16.39
N GLN A 27 0.21 -5.50 16.86
CA GLN A 27 1.13 -5.03 17.89
C GLN A 27 1.04 -5.86 19.16
N THR A 28 -0.17 -6.11 19.64
CA THR A 28 -0.44 -6.87 20.87
C THR A 28 0.01 -8.33 20.76
N TYR A 29 -0.17 -8.94 19.58
CA TYR A 29 0.30 -10.31 19.35
C TYR A 29 1.82 -10.38 19.40
N PHE A 30 2.50 -9.54 18.61
CA PHE A 30 3.95 -9.58 18.46
C PHE A 30 4.72 -9.02 19.66
N ALA A 31 4.08 -8.20 20.51
CA ALA A 31 4.63 -7.76 21.78
C ALA A 31 5.00 -8.94 22.71
N LYS A 32 4.41 -10.12 22.53
CA LYS A 32 4.71 -11.29 23.38
C LYS A 32 6.01 -12.01 23.00
N PHE A 33 6.56 -11.71 21.83
CA PHE A 33 7.74 -12.36 21.30
C PHE A 33 9.01 -11.75 21.90
N SER A 34 10.05 -12.57 22.06
CA SER A 34 11.39 -12.10 22.42
C SER A 34 12.02 -11.32 21.27
N GLU A 35 13.00 -10.46 21.57
CA GLU A 35 13.72 -9.70 20.54
C GLU A 35 14.44 -10.59 19.52
N ASP A 36 14.87 -11.77 19.97
CA ASP A 36 15.57 -12.80 19.19
C ASP A 36 14.60 -13.81 18.52
N SER A 37 13.31 -13.49 18.43
CA SER A 37 12.33 -14.38 17.82
C SER A 37 12.58 -14.58 16.32
N ASP A 38 12.70 -15.83 15.87
CA ASP A 38 12.80 -16.17 14.44
C ASP A 38 11.46 -16.09 13.69
N ASN A 39 10.38 -15.65 14.33
CA ASN A 39 9.11 -15.42 13.65
C ASN A 39 9.29 -14.44 12.49
N PHE A 40 9.02 -14.92 11.29
CA PHE A 40 9.22 -14.17 10.04
C PHE A 40 8.51 -12.81 10.05
N TYR A 41 7.21 -12.78 10.31
CA TYR A 41 6.42 -11.54 10.32
C TYR A 41 6.88 -10.57 11.43
N TYR A 42 7.29 -11.08 12.59
CA TYR A 42 7.87 -10.25 13.65
C TYR A 42 9.12 -9.50 13.15
N GLN A 43 10.04 -10.22 12.51
CA GLN A 43 11.29 -9.65 12.01
C GLN A 43 11.06 -8.64 10.89
N THR A 44 10.14 -8.95 9.96
CA THR A 44 9.74 -8.02 8.90
C THR A 44 9.17 -6.73 9.48
N LEU A 45 8.20 -6.82 10.39
CA LEU A 45 7.53 -5.63 10.94
C LEU A 45 8.44 -4.77 11.83
N LYS A 46 9.46 -5.37 12.45
CA LYS A 46 10.49 -4.63 13.20
C LYS A 46 11.32 -3.72 12.30
N LYS A 47 11.39 -4.03 11.00
CA LYS A 47 12.14 -3.29 9.98
C LYS A 47 11.23 -2.68 8.91
N ALA A 48 9.94 -2.52 9.18
CA ALA A 48 9.01 -1.96 8.20
C ALA A 48 9.32 -0.47 7.95
N ASP A 49 10.09 -0.20 6.92
CA ASP A 49 10.40 1.13 6.38
C ASP A 49 9.93 1.30 4.93
N ASP A 50 9.47 0.22 4.30
CA ASP A 50 8.98 0.21 2.93
C ASP A 50 7.53 -0.30 2.84
N TYR A 51 6.77 0.29 1.93
CA TYR A 51 5.37 -0.02 1.68
C TYR A 51 4.97 0.39 0.27
N LYS A 52 3.82 -0.13 -0.16
CA LYS A 52 3.26 0.14 -1.47
C LYS A 52 1.75 0.31 -1.39
N ILE A 53 1.19 1.10 -2.29
CA ILE A 53 -0.26 1.20 -2.43
C ILE A 53 -0.80 0.34 -3.57
N PHE A 54 -2.05 -0.09 -3.42
CA PHE A 54 -2.80 -0.83 -4.42
C PHE A 54 -4.14 -0.16 -4.67
N TYR A 55 -4.28 0.51 -5.81
CA TYR A 55 -5.52 1.19 -6.14
C TYR A 55 -6.71 0.24 -6.18
N THR A 56 -7.85 0.72 -5.67
CA THR A 56 -9.13 0.07 -5.90
C THR A 56 -9.53 0.27 -7.37
N LYS A 57 -10.32 -0.66 -7.91
CA LYS A 57 -10.82 -0.57 -9.29
C LYS A 57 -11.61 0.73 -9.49
N GLU A 58 -12.38 1.08 -8.47
CA GLU A 58 -13.28 2.22 -8.43
C GLU A 58 -12.49 3.53 -8.46
N PHE A 59 -11.35 3.59 -7.77
CA PHE A 59 -10.49 4.77 -7.82
C PHE A 59 -9.79 4.92 -9.17
N VAL A 60 -9.27 3.83 -9.76
CA VAL A 60 -8.68 3.90 -11.12
C VAL A 60 -9.70 4.37 -12.14
N LYS A 61 -10.95 3.88 -12.07
CA LYS A 61 -12.05 4.37 -12.91
C LYS A 61 -12.32 5.86 -12.71
N PHE A 62 -12.26 6.32 -11.48
CA PHE A 62 -12.48 7.73 -11.15
C PHE A 62 -11.36 8.61 -11.75
N ILE A 63 -10.10 8.22 -11.56
CA ILE A 63 -8.94 8.89 -12.17
C ILE A 63 -9.14 9.00 -13.68
N ILE A 64 -9.45 7.89 -14.35
CA ILE A 64 -9.71 7.86 -15.80
C ILE A 64 -10.82 8.84 -16.19
N SER A 65 -11.94 8.87 -15.45
CA SER A 65 -13.07 9.75 -15.77
C SER A 65 -12.79 11.24 -15.57
N LYS A 66 -11.77 11.57 -14.77
CA LYS A 66 -11.36 12.95 -14.48
C LYS A 66 -10.23 13.42 -15.38
N TYR A 67 -9.58 12.50 -16.09
CA TYR A 67 -8.50 12.83 -16.99
C TYR A 67 -9.05 13.57 -18.23
N PRO A 68 -8.52 14.75 -18.58
CA PRO A 68 -9.13 15.62 -19.58
C PRO A 68 -9.11 15.00 -20.99
N ASP A 69 -10.30 14.91 -21.62
CA ASP A 69 -10.51 14.30 -22.94
C ASP A 69 -9.74 14.97 -24.09
N ALA A 70 -9.32 16.23 -23.94
CA ALA A 70 -8.72 17.01 -25.03
C ALA A 70 -7.24 16.66 -25.30
N ALA A 71 -6.60 15.84 -24.47
CA ALA A 71 -5.17 15.55 -24.54
C ALA A 71 -4.82 14.15 -24.01
N ILE A 72 -5.60 13.11 -24.36
CA ILE A 72 -5.42 11.80 -23.75
C ILE A 72 -4.14 11.11 -24.25
N ASP A 73 -3.02 11.49 -23.65
CA ASP A 73 -1.82 10.69 -23.57
C ASP A 73 -2.06 9.61 -22.50
N PHE A 74 -2.59 8.47 -22.94
CA PHE A 74 -2.81 7.30 -22.10
C PHE A 74 -1.50 6.70 -21.59
N GLU A 75 -0.37 6.90 -22.28
CA GLU A 75 0.94 6.43 -21.82
C GLU A 75 1.39 7.25 -20.61
N PHE A 76 1.23 8.57 -20.66
CA PHE A 76 1.51 9.43 -19.51
C PHE A 76 0.60 9.12 -18.32
N LEU A 77 -0.71 8.95 -18.54
CA LEU A 77 -1.63 8.54 -17.48
C LEU A 77 -1.26 7.18 -16.88
N GLN A 78 -0.89 6.21 -17.72
CA GLN A 78 -0.43 4.89 -17.27
C GLN A 78 0.82 5.03 -16.39
N ASN A 79 1.79 5.86 -16.81
CA ASN A 79 3.02 6.09 -16.07
C ASN A 79 2.74 6.72 -14.69
N ILE A 80 1.86 7.73 -14.61
CA ILE A 80 1.44 8.32 -13.33
C ILE A 80 0.82 7.26 -12.41
N ILE A 81 -0.05 6.40 -12.95
CA ILE A 81 -0.68 5.35 -12.13
C ILE A 81 0.38 4.35 -11.64
N ASP A 82 1.25 3.87 -12.51
CA ASP A 82 2.24 2.86 -12.15
C ASP A 82 3.24 3.35 -11.09
N GLU A 83 3.75 4.58 -11.26
CA GLU A 83 4.72 5.20 -10.36
C GLU A 83 4.07 5.63 -9.04
N GLY A 84 2.82 6.11 -9.09
CA GLY A 84 2.07 6.47 -7.88
C GLY A 84 1.90 5.31 -6.89
N ASN A 85 2.02 4.05 -7.33
CA ASN A 85 1.99 2.90 -6.41
C ASN A 85 3.10 2.95 -5.34
N TYR A 86 4.23 3.60 -5.64
CA TYR A 86 5.40 3.67 -4.78
C TYR A 86 5.61 5.05 -4.17
N GLU A 87 5.04 6.09 -4.76
CA GLU A 87 5.34 7.50 -4.44
C GLU A 87 4.31 8.16 -3.50
N TYR A 88 3.44 7.37 -2.85
CA TYR A 88 2.48 7.90 -1.89
C TYR A 88 3.10 8.06 -0.50
N SER A 89 3.20 9.29 0.01
CA SER A 89 3.69 9.57 1.36
C SER A 89 2.58 9.42 2.40
N LEU A 90 2.71 8.49 3.34
CA LEU A 90 1.77 8.34 4.46
C LEU A 90 1.86 9.50 5.45
N LEU A 91 3.04 10.11 5.60
CA LEU A 91 3.25 11.29 6.45
C LEU A 91 2.52 12.51 5.89
N GLU A 92 2.72 12.79 4.60
CA GLU A 92 2.16 13.96 3.94
C GLU A 92 0.73 13.73 3.42
N LYS A 93 0.30 12.46 3.37
CA LYS A 93 -1.00 12.00 2.87
C LYS A 93 -1.27 12.46 1.43
N ARG A 94 -0.23 12.38 0.60
CA ARG A 94 -0.26 12.79 -0.81
C ARG A 94 0.86 12.07 -1.59
N PHE A 95 0.73 12.05 -2.90
CA PHE A 95 1.80 11.60 -3.80
C PHE A 95 2.90 12.67 -3.89
N VAL A 96 4.15 12.25 -3.75
CA VAL A 96 5.34 13.12 -3.73
C VAL A 96 6.45 12.43 -4.52
N SER A 97 7.01 13.10 -5.51
CA SER A 97 8.21 12.66 -6.22
C SER A 97 8.97 13.86 -6.79
N GLU A 98 10.27 13.71 -6.97
CA GLU A 98 11.11 14.71 -7.65
C GLU A 98 11.07 14.55 -9.18
N ASN A 99 10.67 13.38 -9.68
CA ASN A 99 10.79 13.01 -11.09
C ASN A 99 9.48 13.09 -11.86
N ILE A 100 8.33 13.00 -11.17
CA ILE A 100 7.00 12.91 -11.79
C ILE A 100 6.06 13.90 -11.10
N ASP A 101 5.32 14.64 -11.91
CA ASP A 101 4.26 15.51 -11.42
C ASP A 101 3.00 14.71 -11.10
N PHE A 102 2.71 14.58 -9.80
CA PHE A 102 1.52 13.91 -9.29
C PHE A 102 0.37 14.87 -8.95
N SER A 103 0.40 16.13 -9.39
CA SER A 103 -0.65 17.12 -9.07
C SER A 103 -2.04 16.62 -9.44
N PHE A 104 -2.20 16.06 -10.65
CA PHE A 104 -3.46 15.45 -11.09
C PHE A 104 -3.94 14.30 -10.18
N LEU A 105 -3.03 13.41 -9.78
CA LEU A 105 -3.39 12.26 -8.94
C LEU A 105 -3.74 12.70 -7.51
N ASN A 106 -3.08 13.75 -7.01
CA ASN A 106 -3.38 14.41 -5.75
C ASN A 106 -4.74 15.12 -5.76
N GLU A 107 -5.10 15.80 -6.85
CA GLU A 107 -6.45 16.36 -7.04
C GLU A 107 -7.51 15.26 -7.02
N CYS A 108 -7.29 14.17 -7.77
CA CYS A 108 -8.19 13.01 -7.76
C CYS A 108 -8.35 12.42 -6.35
N LEU A 109 -7.25 12.33 -5.59
CA LEU A 109 -7.27 11.83 -4.21
C LEU A 109 -8.10 12.72 -3.27
N GLN A 110 -7.99 14.05 -3.41
CA GLN A 110 -8.75 15.00 -2.60
C GLN A 110 -10.25 14.97 -2.89
N GLU A 111 -10.64 14.73 -4.15
CA GLU A 111 -12.03 14.64 -4.56
C GLU A 111 -12.66 13.28 -4.26
N TYR A 112 -11.87 12.22 -4.06
CA TYR A 112 -12.40 10.88 -3.90
C TYR A 112 -12.92 10.62 -2.48
N HIS A 113 -14.22 10.34 -2.36
CA HIS A 113 -14.91 10.20 -1.07
C HIS A 113 -14.91 8.78 -0.47
N SER A 114 -14.23 7.83 -1.12
CA SER A 114 -14.13 6.44 -0.68
C SER A 114 -12.68 6.05 -0.53
N ILE A 115 -12.41 4.79 -0.19
CA ILE A 115 -11.04 4.33 0.05
C ILE A 115 -10.35 4.12 -1.31
N PRO A 116 -9.31 4.93 -1.61
CA PRO A 116 -8.73 4.97 -2.95
C PRO A 116 -7.80 3.78 -3.21
N PHE A 117 -7.19 3.23 -2.15
CA PHE A 117 -6.20 2.17 -2.23
C PHE A 117 -6.02 1.43 -0.90
N TYR A 118 -5.47 0.23 -0.98
CA TYR A 118 -4.89 -0.47 0.16
C TYR A 118 -3.42 -0.11 0.31
N ILE A 119 -2.91 -0.06 1.54
CA ILE A 119 -1.49 0.15 1.84
C ILE A 119 -0.94 -1.16 2.38
N GLY A 120 0.08 -1.70 1.71
CA GLY A 120 0.73 -2.96 2.05
C GLY A 120 2.18 -2.76 2.46
N ILE A 121 2.55 -3.23 3.64
CA ILE A 121 3.96 -3.40 4.04
C ILE A 121 4.45 -4.72 3.46
N TYR A 122 5.59 -4.71 2.79
CA TYR A 122 6.21 -5.92 2.27
C TYR A 122 6.45 -6.93 3.39
N THR A 123 5.91 -8.13 3.26
CA THR A 123 6.24 -9.25 4.15
C THR A 123 7.17 -10.23 3.49
N PHE A 124 6.98 -10.53 2.21
CA PHE A 124 7.77 -11.49 1.46
C PHE A 124 7.78 -11.13 -0.03
N GLU A 125 8.89 -11.35 -0.73
CA GLU A 125 9.00 -11.11 -2.17
C GLU A 125 9.81 -12.22 -2.84
N THR A 126 9.35 -12.69 -3.99
CA THR A 126 10.03 -13.67 -4.86
C THR A 126 9.84 -13.33 -6.32
N CYS A 127 10.57 -13.99 -7.22
CA CYS A 127 10.41 -13.83 -8.67
C CYS A 127 8.98 -14.13 -9.19
N GLY A 128 8.15 -14.83 -8.40
CA GLY A 128 6.77 -15.17 -8.77
C GLY A 128 5.71 -14.25 -8.18
N GLY A 129 6.04 -13.40 -7.21
CA GLY A 129 5.06 -12.57 -6.52
C GLY A 129 5.51 -12.04 -5.17
N GLU A 130 4.67 -11.19 -4.61
CA GLU A 130 4.85 -10.51 -3.33
C GLU A 130 3.72 -10.88 -2.36
N GLU A 131 4.04 -10.85 -1.07
CA GLU A 131 3.11 -10.88 0.04
C GLU A 131 3.23 -9.57 0.85
N PHE A 132 2.10 -9.03 1.29
CA PHE A 132 2.01 -7.77 2.03
C PHE A 132 1.11 -7.90 3.25
N LEU A 133 1.45 -7.18 4.32
CA LEU A 133 0.53 -6.88 5.41
C LEU A 133 -0.24 -5.59 5.08
N ILE A 134 -1.56 -5.68 4.93
CA ILE A 134 -2.42 -4.50 4.76
C ILE A 134 -2.55 -3.78 6.11
N ILE A 135 -2.38 -2.46 6.11
CA ILE A 135 -2.40 -1.64 7.34
C ILE A 135 -3.53 -0.63 7.43
N ASN A 136 -4.34 -0.47 6.38
CA ASN A 136 -5.46 0.46 6.38
C ASN A 136 -6.81 -0.24 6.16
N ASP A 137 -7.88 0.52 6.41
CA ASP A 137 -9.27 0.10 6.21
C ASP A 137 -9.69 -1.14 7.03
N ASN A 138 -10.85 -1.71 6.72
CA ASN A 138 -11.40 -2.96 7.23
C ASN A 138 -10.54 -4.19 6.92
N LYS A 139 -9.50 -4.05 6.09
CA LYS A 139 -8.50 -5.08 5.79
C LYS A 139 -7.22 -4.90 6.58
N ALA A 140 -7.13 -3.93 7.50
CA ALA A 140 -5.99 -3.80 8.40
C ALA A 140 -5.72 -5.12 9.15
N GLY A 141 -4.48 -5.60 9.04
CA GLY A 141 -4.02 -6.86 9.61
C GLY A 141 -4.26 -8.11 8.75
N TYR A 142 -4.76 -7.94 7.52
CA TYR A 142 -4.85 -9.01 6.54
C TYR A 142 -3.55 -9.11 5.75
N ILE A 143 -3.25 -10.32 5.29
CA ILE A 143 -2.20 -10.58 4.33
C ILE A 143 -2.79 -10.57 2.92
N ALA A 144 -2.20 -9.77 2.05
CA ALA A 144 -2.46 -9.75 0.62
C ALA A 144 -1.32 -10.43 -0.13
N GLY A 145 -1.62 -11.05 -1.25
CA GLY A 145 -0.58 -11.50 -2.19
C GLY A 145 -0.92 -11.13 -3.62
N ARG A 146 0.12 -10.98 -4.43
CA ARG A 146 0.00 -10.75 -5.88
C ARG A 146 1.09 -11.48 -6.65
N SER A 147 0.78 -11.86 -7.87
CA SER A 147 1.73 -12.19 -8.92
C SER A 147 2.31 -10.90 -9.51
N HIS A 148 3.61 -10.90 -9.84
CA HIS A 148 4.24 -9.77 -10.54
C HIS A 148 3.67 -9.54 -11.94
N TYR A 149 3.08 -10.58 -12.55
CA TYR A 149 2.57 -10.56 -13.92
C TYR A 149 1.06 -10.25 -14.00
N ASP A 150 0.38 -10.14 -12.86
CA ASP A 150 -1.07 -9.99 -12.82
C ASP A 150 -1.48 -8.52 -12.70
N PHE A 151 -2.11 -8.04 -13.77
CA PHE A 151 -2.71 -6.71 -13.84
C PHE A 151 -4.17 -6.84 -14.24
N LYS A 152 -5.01 -5.94 -13.71
CA LYS A 152 -6.35 -5.72 -14.26
C LYS A 152 -6.29 -4.58 -15.28
N LYS A 153 -7.19 -4.65 -16.25
CA LYS A 153 -7.33 -3.62 -17.30
C LYS A 153 -8.70 -2.96 -17.22
N ILE A 154 -8.75 -1.68 -17.54
CA ILE A 154 -9.97 -0.92 -17.82
C ILE A 154 -9.85 -0.44 -19.26
N GLU A 155 -10.75 -0.94 -20.11
CA GLU A 155 -10.82 -0.57 -21.53
C GLU A 155 -11.51 0.78 -21.70
N ILE A 156 -10.94 1.64 -22.55
CA ILE A 156 -11.37 3.01 -22.83
C ILE A 156 -11.24 3.23 -24.34
N ASN A 157 -12.34 3.06 -25.08
CA ASN A 157 -12.34 3.03 -26.55
C ASN A 157 -11.33 2.00 -27.11
N THR A 158 -10.27 2.47 -27.77
CA THR A 158 -9.19 1.63 -28.33
C THR A 158 -7.97 1.49 -27.40
N ASN A 159 -7.99 2.14 -26.24
CA ASN A 159 -6.90 2.16 -25.27
C ASN A 159 -7.28 1.38 -24.00
N SER A 160 -6.28 1.04 -23.19
CA SER A 160 -6.51 0.37 -21.90
C SER A 160 -5.56 0.91 -20.84
N ILE A 161 -6.07 1.18 -19.64
CA ILE A 161 -5.26 1.44 -18.45
C ILE A 161 -5.15 0.16 -17.63
N LYS A 162 -3.93 -0.19 -17.25
CA LYS A 162 -3.60 -1.32 -16.39
C LYS A 162 -3.38 -0.83 -14.96
N TYR A 163 -3.74 -1.66 -14.00
CA TYR A 163 -3.43 -1.42 -12.59
C TYR A 163 -3.16 -2.73 -11.87
N GLN A 164 -2.34 -2.65 -10.82
CA GLN A 164 -1.91 -3.82 -10.08
C GLN A 164 -3.07 -4.44 -9.31
N LYS A 165 -3.19 -5.76 -9.43
CA LYS A 165 -4.26 -6.54 -8.80
C LYS A 165 -3.72 -7.27 -7.58
N ILE A 166 -4.46 -7.20 -6.48
CA ILE A 166 -4.29 -8.15 -5.36
C ILE A 166 -5.02 -9.46 -5.73
N ASP A 167 -4.30 -10.58 -5.70
CA ASP A 167 -4.82 -11.89 -6.09
C ASP A 167 -5.59 -12.58 -4.98
N PHE A 168 -5.12 -12.46 -3.75
CA PHE A 168 -5.83 -12.94 -2.58
C PHE A 168 -5.66 -12.01 -1.40
N ILE A 169 -6.64 -12.05 -0.50
CA ILE A 169 -6.59 -11.39 0.81
C ILE A 169 -7.04 -12.41 1.85
N LYS A 170 -6.14 -12.78 2.76
CA LYS A 170 -6.39 -13.73 3.86
C LYS A 170 -6.17 -13.04 5.20
N LYS A 171 -6.98 -13.35 6.20
CA LYS A 171 -6.77 -12.80 7.55
C LYS A 171 -5.49 -13.42 8.12
N LEU A 172 -4.59 -12.61 8.69
CA LEU A 172 -3.46 -13.16 9.43
C LEU A 172 -4.01 -13.89 10.65
N GLN A 173 -3.87 -15.21 10.68
CA GLN A 173 -4.32 -16.03 11.80
C GLN A 173 -3.19 -16.12 12.81
N PHE A 174 -3.40 -15.47 13.94
CA PHE A 174 -2.57 -15.59 15.12
C PHE A 174 -2.97 -16.87 15.86
N LYS A 175 -2.10 -17.88 15.81
CA LYS A 175 -2.18 -19.03 16.71
C LYS A 175 -1.29 -18.79 17.91
#